data_AF-A0A813ULM5-F1
#
_entry.id   AF-A0A813ULM5-F1
#
_cell.length_a   1.000
_cell.length_b   1.000
_cell.length_c   1.000
_cell.angle_alpha   90.00
_cell.angle_beta   90.00
_cell.angle_gamma   90.00
#
_symmetry.space_group_name_H-M   'P 1'
#
loop_
_entity.id
_entity.type
_entity.pdbx_description
1 polymer ?
#
loop_
_entity_poly.entity_id
_entity_poly.type
_entity_poly.pdbx_seq_one_letter_code
_entity_poly.pdbx_strand_id
1 'polypeptide(L)'
;MFYQKDYSHVIILQPLINHLYPSNFSSIYKNIVLLSCSSDSYTILYCYYLPYVALAWRRIGFEPFIFFVGSNKIFEKMPLINLLKNDLNIKYCFINVDSSRSISTSQIIRLFGGFISYEYNTSKDLFILVADADLLPISRHRFEIDTNRSNYILAVNAYCCPNEILSYGKYQNIHYYPMSYVGMKKYLWKKIFFPLNHCHMSSSITIDMIECCLKEKMNVTIPKNVIKGTKYWDIDQKLLSLSIAQAEDLYDTYVDKRELGNRLDSNENFLSSEFDSIHLYDDIHLPKKNEHAVFNNQTWLVLSKIFSYLFQNETIELFLRYHYQTVASILAIFFCLACCSEQPTVNNLLMKTRLKSSPNESSNAVELYTPFAAFPSNQIVNPLLVHTTVPISSVVSSSPIVSSTFRISTLSTNSSSQATPIAIFTANPSDHVIIYFDTTYQHYLIFTYLSTLYFIYLDCYELFNIQQKAKFKSTTK
;
A
#
# COMPACT_ATOMS: atom_id res chain seq x y z
N MET A 1 -14.17 -43.73 10.76
CA MET A 1 -15.28 -42.79 10.52
C MET A 1 -14.63 -41.42 10.28
N PHE A 2 -14.32 -41.11 9.02
CA PHE A 2 -13.63 -39.87 8.65
C PHE A 2 -14.68 -38.82 8.29
N TYR A 3 -14.67 -37.68 8.98
CA TYR A 3 -15.46 -36.51 8.58
C TYR A 3 -14.71 -35.81 7.44
N GLN A 4 -15.12 -36.10 6.22
CA GLN A 4 -14.82 -35.28 5.05
C GLN A 4 -15.75 -34.07 5.11
N LYS A 5 -15.20 -32.89 5.41
CA LYS A 5 -15.96 -31.64 5.41
C LYS A 5 -15.99 -31.14 3.97
N ASP A 6 -17.07 -31.48 3.27
CA ASP A 6 -17.37 -30.98 1.94
C ASP A 6 -17.48 -29.45 1.96
N TYR A 7 -16.56 -28.78 1.28
CA TYR A 7 -16.63 -27.36 0.91
C TYR A 7 -17.24 -27.21 -0.50
N SER A 8 -18.22 -28.05 -0.84
CA SER A 8 -19.03 -27.88 -2.05
C SER A 8 -20.20 -26.96 -1.75
N HIS A 9 -20.41 -25.97 -2.63
CA HIS A 9 -21.42 -24.91 -2.58
C HIS A 9 -21.00 -23.62 -1.83
N VAL A 10 -19.89 -23.00 -2.25
CA VAL A 10 -19.88 -21.53 -2.27
C VAL A 10 -20.88 -21.12 -3.35
N ILE A 11 -22.07 -20.69 -2.93
CA ILE A 11 -23.00 -19.98 -3.80
C ILE A 11 -22.29 -18.69 -4.19
N ILE A 12 -21.73 -18.66 -5.40
CA ILE A 12 -21.23 -17.44 -6.01
C ILE A 12 -22.49 -16.62 -6.33
N LEU A 13 -22.88 -15.75 -5.40
CA LEU A 13 -23.85 -14.71 -5.69
C LEU A 13 -23.31 -13.95 -6.92
N GLN A 14 -24.07 -13.96 -8.01
CA GLN A 14 -23.73 -13.11 -9.16
C GLN A 14 -23.58 -11.68 -8.64
N PRO A 15 -22.52 -10.94 -9.01
CA PRO A 15 -22.37 -9.55 -8.63
C PRO A 15 -23.63 -8.80 -9.08
N LEU A 16 -24.45 -8.35 -8.13
CA LEU A 16 -25.65 -7.53 -8.35
C LEU A 16 -25.35 -6.23 -9.15
N ILE A 17 -24.06 -5.93 -9.33
CA ILE A 17 -23.53 -4.74 -9.98
C ILE A 17 -23.72 -4.77 -11.50
N ASN A 18 -23.79 -5.93 -12.17
CA ASN A 18 -23.95 -5.95 -13.64
C ASN A 18 -25.31 -5.39 -14.11
N HIS A 19 -26.31 -5.26 -13.22
CA HIS A 19 -27.61 -4.72 -13.58
C HIS A 19 -27.87 -3.28 -13.14
N LEU A 20 -27.05 -2.72 -12.24
CA LEU A 20 -27.32 -1.38 -11.69
C LEU A 20 -26.40 -0.29 -12.24
N TYR A 21 -25.22 -0.63 -12.78
CA TYR A 21 -24.28 0.39 -13.24
C TYR A 21 -23.58 -0.04 -14.53
N PRO A 22 -23.78 0.65 -15.66
CA PRO A 22 -23.14 0.29 -16.92
C PRO A 22 -21.61 0.37 -16.77
N SER A 23 -20.95 -0.71 -17.17
CA SER A 23 -19.49 -0.84 -17.33
C SER A 23 -18.89 0.13 -18.36
N ASN A 24 -19.74 0.83 -19.13
CA ASN A 24 -19.37 1.99 -19.92
C ASN A 24 -19.20 3.21 -19.00
N PHE A 25 -18.10 3.23 -18.26
CA PHE A 25 -17.55 4.45 -17.68
C PHE A 25 -17.10 5.37 -18.83
N SER A 26 -18.05 6.04 -19.49
CA SER A 26 -17.76 6.92 -20.62
C SER A 26 -16.89 8.10 -20.16
N SER A 27 -15.58 7.99 -20.34
CA SER A 27 -14.59 8.99 -20.78
C SER A 27 -14.65 10.45 -20.28
N ILE A 28 -15.40 10.77 -19.23
CA ILE A 28 -15.52 12.13 -18.66
C ILE A 28 -15.46 12.04 -17.13
N TYR A 29 -14.37 11.50 -16.58
CA TYR A 29 -14.15 11.59 -15.13
C TYR A 29 -13.94 13.07 -14.76
N LYS A 30 -14.91 13.67 -14.05
CA LYS A 30 -14.88 15.06 -13.56
C LYS A 30 -14.51 15.20 -12.08
N ASN A 31 -14.42 14.07 -11.37
CA ASN A 31 -14.24 14.02 -9.92
C ASN A 31 -12.98 13.23 -9.56
N ILE A 32 -12.23 13.73 -8.60
CA ILE A 32 -10.99 13.12 -8.10
C ILE A 32 -11.20 12.78 -6.62
N VAL A 33 -10.69 11.63 -6.18
CA VAL A 33 -10.47 11.37 -4.75
C VAL A 33 -8.98 11.41 -4.43
N LEU A 34 -8.63 12.11 -3.36
CA LEU A 34 -7.26 12.22 -2.85
C LEU A 34 -7.08 11.27 -1.68
N LEU A 35 -6.16 10.34 -1.88
CA LEU A 35 -5.71 9.39 -0.87
C LEU A 35 -4.27 9.73 -0.51
N SER A 36 -3.84 9.39 0.70
CA SER A 36 -2.45 9.56 1.12
C SER A 36 -2.02 8.38 1.97
N CYS A 37 -0.80 7.89 1.74
CA CYS A 37 -0.16 6.91 2.60
C CYS A 37 1.26 7.37 2.95
N SER A 38 1.64 7.14 4.20
CA SER A 38 2.95 7.50 4.73
C SER A 38 3.89 6.30 4.67
N SER A 39 5.19 6.56 4.43
CA SER A 39 6.23 5.54 4.46
C SER A 39 6.66 5.16 5.87
N ASP A 40 6.07 5.78 6.89
CA ASP A 40 6.33 5.46 8.29
C ASP A 40 5.92 4.00 8.59
N SER A 41 6.75 3.30 9.37
CA SER A 41 6.60 1.87 9.66
C SER A 41 5.26 1.51 10.29
N TYR A 42 4.66 2.40 11.10
CA TYR A 42 3.36 2.13 11.72
C TYR A 42 2.20 2.24 10.72
N THR A 43 2.39 3.03 9.67
CA THR A 43 1.33 3.37 8.71
C THR A 43 1.50 2.71 7.35
N ILE A 44 2.66 2.12 7.07
CA ILE A 44 2.95 1.49 5.76
C ILE A 44 1.98 0.35 5.45
N LEU A 45 1.37 -0.26 6.47
CA LEU A 45 0.33 -1.26 6.30
C LEU A 45 -0.94 -0.72 5.64
N TYR A 46 -1.26 0.57 5.78
CA TYR A 46 -2.36 1.17 5.02
C TYR A 46 -2.11 1.14 3.52
N CYS A 47 -0.84 1.09 3.11
CA CYS A 47 -0.50 1.01 1.70
C CYS A 47 -0.87 -0.35 1.09
N TYR A 48 -1.05 -1.38 1.91
CA TYR A 48 -1.62 -2.66 1.47
C TYR A 48 -3.08 -2.52 1.01
N TYR A 49 -3.86 -1.63 1.62
CA TYR A 49 -5.26 -1.44 1.27
C TYR A 49 -5.50 -0.51 0.08
N LEU A 50 -4.50 0.31 -0.26
CA LEU A 50 -4.62 1.35 -1.28
C LEU A 50 -5.19 0.87 -2.62
N PRO A 51 -4.76 -0.26 -3.21
CA PRO A 51 -5.30 -0.71 -4.49
C PRO A 51 -6.81 -0.99 -4.42
N TYR A 52 -7.25 -1.59 -3.33
CA TYR A 52 -8.66 -1.95 -3.11
C TYR A 52 -9.51 -0.70 -2.92
N VAL A 53 -9.03 0.22 -2.06
CA VAL A 53 -9.72 1.48 -1.78
C VAL A 53 -9.78 2.36 -3.03
N ALA A 54 -8.69 2.47 -3.77
CA ALA A 54 -8.64 3.26 -4.99
C ALA A 54 -9.63 2.75 -6.06
N LEU A 55 -9.72 1.43 -6.28
CA LEU A 55 -10.72 0.87 -7.20
C LEU A 55 -12.15 0.99 -6.69
N ALA A 56 -12.38 0.90 -5.39
CA ALA A 56 -13.72 1.13 -4.83
C ALA A 56 -14.22 2.56 -5.08
N TRP A 57 -13.33 3.56 -4.97
CA TRP A 57 -13.64 4.94 -5.35
C TRP A 57 -13.88 5.11 -6.85
N ARG A 58 -13.04 4.49 -7.70
CA ARG A 58 -13.22 4.52 -9.16
C ARG A 58 -14.56 3.93 -9.57
N ARG A 59 -14.98 2.84 -8.93
CA ARG A 59 -16.30 2.19 -9.14
C ARG A 59 -17.46 3.16 -8.93
N ILE A 60 -17.38 4.07 -7.97
CA ILE A 60 -18.43 5.07 -7.70
C ILE A 60 -18.24 6.41 -8.43
N GLY A 61 -17.26 6.49 -9.35
CA GLY A 61 -17.09 7.62 -10.26
C GLY A 61 -16.06 8.67 -9.85
N PHE A 62 -15.18 8.37 -8.88
CA PHE A 62 -14.07 9.24 -8.49
C PHE A 62 -12.74 8.65 -8.95
N GLU A 63 -11.97 9.39 -9.73
CA GLU A 63 -10.65 8.94 -10.15
C GLU A 63 -9.65 9.09 -9.00
N PRO A 64 -9.01 8.00 -8.52
CA PRO A 64 -8.09 8.07 -7.41
C PRO A 64 -6.78 8.76 -7.80
N PHE A 65 -6.30 9.59 -6.88
CA PHE A 65 -4.99 10.20 -6.91
C PHE A 65 -4.30 10.00 -5.57
N ILE A 66 -3.16 9.30 -5.58
CA ILE A 66 -2.49 8.87 -4.35
C ILE A 66 -1.25 9.71 -4.08
N PHE A 67 -1.17 10.29 -2.88
CA PHE A 67 0.07 10.85 -2.35
C PHE A 67 0.85 9.79 -1.57
N PHE A 68 2.05 9.48 -2.03
CA PHE A 68 3.02 8.67 -1.29
C PHE A 68 3.98 9.60 -0.56
N VAL A 69 3.89 9.62 0.77
CA VAL A 69 4.58 10.62 1.59
C VAL A 69 5.71 9.96 2.38
N GLY A 70 6.93 10.48 2.26
CA GLY A 70 8.12 9.91 2.89
C GLY A 70 9.14 9.43 1.85
N SER A 71 9.87 8.35 2.12
CA SER A 71 10.94 7.90 1.22
C SER A 71 10.40 7.11 0.03
N ASN A 72 10.56 7.63 -1.19
CA ASN A 72 10.20 6.92 -2.43
C ASN A 72 10.88 5.54 -2.54
N LYS A 73 12.11 5.39 -2.04
CA LYS A 73 12.86 4.11 -2.05
C LYS A 73 12.13 2.97 -1.34
N ILE A 74 11.30 3.28 -0.34
CA ILE A 74 10.50 2.27 0.36
C ILE A 74 9.38 1.78 -0.56
N PHE A 75 8.62 2.72 -1.14
CA PHE A 75 7.49 2.42 -2.02
C PHE A 75 7.91 1.73 -3.32
N GLU A 76 9.02 2.14 -3.93
CA GLU A 76 9.53 1.57 -5.17
C GLU A 76 9.88 0.07 -5.05
N LYS A 77 10.15 -0.42 -3.83
CA LYS A 77 10.40 -1.83 -3.56
C LYS A 77 9.12 -2.64 -3.32
N MET A 78 7.98 -1.99 -3.12
CA MET A 78 6.72 -2.66 -2.87
C MET A 78 6.07 -3.09 -4.19
N PRO A 79 5.45 -4.29 -4.26
CA PRO A 79 4.63 -4.69 -5.41
C PRO A 79 3.51 -3.68 -5.76
N LEU A 80 3.13 -2.86 -4.77
CA LEU A 80 2.14 -1.82 -4.84
C LEU A 80 2.30 -0.87 -6.04
N ILE A 81 3.51 -0.33 -6.27
CA ILE A 81 3.70 0.68 -7.32
C ILE A 81 3.51 0.07 -8.70
N ASN A 82 3.99 -1.16 -8.90
CA ASN A 82 3.80 -1.90 -10.15
C ASN A 82 2.30 -2.13 -10.40
N LEU A 83 1.57 -2.61 -9.39
CA LEU A 83 0.13 -2.84 -9.48
C LEU A 83 -0.64 -1.54 -9.82
N LEU A 84 -0.39 -0.47 -9.07
CA LEU A 84 -1.08 0.80 -9.28
C LEU A 84 -0.81 1.37 -10.68
N LYS A 85 0.44 1.32 -11.14
CA LYS A 85 0.84 1.93 -12.41
C LYS A 85 0.43 1.08 -13.62
N ASN A 86 0.81 -0.19 -13.63
CA ASN A 86 0.79 -1.01 -14.84
C ASN A 86 -0.53 -1.77 -14.98
N ASP A 87 -1.10 -2.25 -13.88
CA ASP A 87 -2.32 -3.05 -13.92
C ASP A 87 -3.57 -2.21 -13.71
N LEU A 88 -3.51 -1.21 -12.82
CA LEU A 88 -4.66 -0.38 -12.44
C LEU A 88 -4.68 1.01 -13.08
N ASN A 89 -3.58 1.48 -13.66
CA ASN A 89 -3.45 2.83 -14.22
C ASN A 89 -3.95 3.93 -13.26
N ILE A 90 -3.55 3.86 -11.99
CA ILE A 90 -3.87 4.84 -10.95
C ILE A 90 -2.75 5.87 -10.87
N LYS A 91 -3.13 7.15 -10.85
CA LYS A 91 -2.17 8.26 -10.74
C LYS A 91 -1.69 8.41 -9.30
N TYR A 92 -0.41 8.73 -9.15
CA TYR A 92 0.20 8.97 -7.84
C TYR A 92 1.32 10.00 -7.91
N CYS A 93 1.67 10.56 -6.76
CA CYS A 93 2.77 11.52 -6.61
C CYS A 93 3.57 11.20 -5.34
N PHE A 94 4.90 11.20 -5.47
CA PHE A 94 5.81 11.09 -4.33
C PHE A 94 6.07 12.46 -3.71
N ILE A 95 5.99 12.51 -2.38
CA ILE A 95 6.23 13.70 -1.58
C ILE A 95 7.31 13.34 -0.58
N ASN A 96 8.55 13.61 -0.99
CA ASN A 96 9.71 13.26 -0.20
C ASN A 96 9.81 14.18 1.01
N VAL A 97 9.71 13.59 2.20
CA VAL A 97 9.90 14.24 3.49
C VAL A 97 10.69 13.34 4.42
N ASP A 98 11.29 13.93 5.44
CA ASP A 98 11.88 13.19 6.54
C ASP A 98 10.87 12.24 7.19
N SER A 99 11.30 11.04 7.57
CA SER A 99 10.41 10.00 8.11
C SER A 99 9.64 10.49 9.34
N SER A 100 10.25 11.31 10.19
CA SER A 100 9.59 11.87 11.40
C SER A 100 8.41 12.79 11.08
N ARG A 101 8.30 13.29 9.84
CA ARG A 101 7.23 14.18 9.37
C ARG A 101 6.25 13.50 8.41
N SER A 102 6.53 12.26 8.01
CA SER A 102 5.77 11.57 6.95
C SER A 102 4.29 11.37 7.31
N ILE A 103 3.99 10.97 8.55
CA ILE A 103 2.60 10.83 9.04
C ILE A 103 1.87 12.17 8.97
N SER A 104 2.38 13.20 9.65
CA SER A 104 1.75 14.52 9.71
C SER A 104 1.57 15.15 8.33
N THR A 105 2.58 14.98 7.47
CA THR A 105 2.51 15.45 6.09
C THR A 105 1.42 14.69 5.32
N SER A 106 1.31 13.36 5.48
CA SER A 106 0.27 12.57 4.82
C SER A 106 -1.14 12.98 5.24
N GLN A 107 -1.35 13.32 6.51
CA GLN A 107 -2.63 13.83 7.01
C GLN A 107 -3.01 15.14 6.33
N ILE A 108 -2.07 16.10 6.31
CA ILE A 108 -2.33 17.49 5.91
C ILE A 108 -2.35 17.66 4.38
N ILE A 109 -1.53 16.93 3.63
CA ILE A 109 -1.31 17.19 2.20
C ILE A 109 -2.58 17.13 1.36
N ARG A 110 -3.55 16.28 1.74
CA ARG A 110 -4.82 16.11 1.04
C ARG A 110 -5.64 17.41 1.00
N LEU A 111 -5.51 18.26 2.01
CA LEU A 111 -6.17 19.58 2.08
C LEU A 111 -5.74 20.52 0.94
N PHE A 112 -4.57 20.29 0.38
CA PHE A 112 -4.00 21.11 -0.67
C PHE A 112 -4.29 20.52 -2.07
N GLY A 113 -5.35 19.73 -2.18
CA GLY A 113 -5.82 19.12 -3.44
C GLY A 113 -6.02 20.11 -4.58
N GLY A 114 -6.40 21.35 -4.26
CA GLY A 114 -6.52 22.44 -5.22
C GLY A 114 -5.24 22.70 -6.03
N PHE A 115 -4.07 22.44 -5.44
CA PHE A 115 -2.75 22.71 -6.03
C PHE A 115 -2.19 21.55 -6.85
N ILE A 116 -2.98 20.49 -7.07
CA ILE A 116 -2.59 19.41 -7.96
C ILE A 116 -2.58 19.94 -9.41
N SER A 117 -1.37 20.18 -9.93
CA SER A 117 -1.10 20.45 -11.34
C SER A 117 -0.99 19.13 -12.09
N TYR A 118 -2.11 18.49 -12.40
CA TYR A 118 -2.10 17.34 -13.31
C TYR A 118 -2.72 17.70 -14.65
N GLU A 119 -2.22 17.03 -15.69
CA GLU A 119 -2.67 17.02 -17.09
C GLU A 119 -4.09 16.43 -17.26
N TYR A 120 -5.00 16.71 -16.34
CA TYR A 120 -6.41 16.70 -16.71
C TYR A 120 -6.59 17.93 -17.58
N ASN A 121 -6.39 17.75 -18.88
CA ASN A 121 -6.61 18.76 -19.91
C ASN A 121 -8.13 19.02 -20.02
N THR A 122 -8.70 19.53 -18.94
CA THR A 122 -10.14 19.74 -18.80
C THR A 122 -10.36 21.23 -18.66
N SER A 123 -11.12 21.80 -19.60
CA SER A 123 -11.67 23.15 -19.49
C SER A 123 -12.67 23.30 -18.34
N LYS A 124 -13.02 22.21 -17.66
CA LYS A 124 -13.97 22.14 -16.55
C LYS A 124 -13.23 22.07 -15.22
N ASP A 125 -13.75 22.79 -14.24
CA ASP A 125 -13.26 22.72 -12.87
C ASP A 125 -13.61 21.37 -12.24
N LEU A 126 -12.61 20.74 -11.62
CA LEU A 126 -12.70 19.38 -11.09
C LEU A 126 -13.31 19.41 -9.69
N PHE A 127 -14.16 18.43 -9.36
CA PHE A 127 -14.55 18.20 -7.98
C PHE A 127 -13.52 17.30 -7.31
N ILE A 128 -12.96 17.72 -6.18
CA ILE A 128 -11.92 16.98 -5.48
C ILE A 128 -12.44 16.62 -4.09
N LEU A 129 -12.44 15.33 -3.78
CA LEU A 129 -12.78 14.77 -2.48
C LEU A 129 -11.51 14.26 -1.78
N VAL A 130 -11.41 14.40 -0.47
CA VAL A 130 -10.34 13.81 0.34
C VAL A 130 -10.90 12.61 1.11
N ALA A 131 -10.12 11.52 1.17
CA ALA A 131 -10.50 10.32 1.90
C ALA A 131 -9.30 9.62 2.54
N ASP A 132 -9.56 8.87 3.62
CA ASP A 132 -8.56 8.02 4.25
C ASP A 132 -8.29 6.76 3.43
N ALA A 133 -7.06 6.24 3.52
CA ALA A 133 -6.61 5.08 2.76
C ALA A 133 -7.16 3.74 3.29
N ASP A 134 -7.89 3.75 4.40
CA ASP A 134 -8.56 2.61 5.03
C ASP A 134 -10.10 2.70 4.93
N LEU A 135 -10.63 3.64 4.15
CA LEU A 135 -12.06 3.86 4.00
C LEU A 135 -12.54 3.48 2.60
N LEU A 136 -13.37 2.45 2.53
CA LEU A 136 -13.85 1.88 1.29
C LEU A 136 -15.32 2.28 1.04
N PRO A 137 -15.64 3.03 -0.03
CA PRO A 137 -17.02 3.42 -0.30
C PRO A 137 -17.85 2.26 -0.89
N ILE A 138 -18.99 1.95 -0.27
CA ILE A 138 -19.97 1.01 -0.79
C ILE A 138 -21.05 1.76 -1.60
N SER A 139 -21.59 2.83 -1.05
CA SER A 139 -22.76 3.53 -1.58
C SER A 139 -22.41 4.77 -2.41
N ARG A 140 -22.71 4.75 -3.72
CA ARG A 140 -22.51 5.93 -4.59
C ARG A 140 -23.38 7.13 -4.21
N HIS A 141 -24.64 6.89 -3.84
CA HIS A 141 -25.62 7.94 -3.60
C HIS A 141 -25.20 8.92 -2.49
N ARG A 142 -24.42 8.44 -1.50
CA ARG A 142 -23.86 9.28 -0.43
C ARG A 142 -22.86 10.33 -0.92
N PHE A 143 -22.27 10.10 -2.09
CA PHE A 143 -21.26 10.96 -2.70
C PHE A 143 -21.78 11.72 -3.92
N GLU A 144 -23.10 11.81 -4.10
CA GLU A 144 -23.70 12.65 -5.13
C GLU A 144 -23.42 14.13 -4.87
N ILE A 145 -22.97 14.83 -5.93
CA ILE A 145 -22.49 16.21 -5.89
C ILE A 145 -23.57 17.12 -6.48
N ASP A 146 -23.88 18.23 -5.80
CA ASP A 146 -24.69 19.31 -6.38
C ASP A 146 -23.85 20.14 -7.35
N THR A 147 -24.12 20.00 -8.65
CA THR A 147 -23.41 20.73 -9.70
C THR A 147 -23.91 22.16 -9.91
N ASN A 148 -25.08 22.51 -9.38
CA ASN A 148 -25.73 23.81 -9.62
C ASN A 148 -25.14 24.94 -8.78
N ARG A 149 -24.44 24.58 -7.69
CA ARG A 149 -23.80 25.54 -6.79
C ARG A 149 -22.32 25.68 -7.12
N SER A 150 -21.83 26.91 -7.16
CA SER A 150 -20.40 27.20 -7.36
C SER A 150 -19.63 26.82 -6.10
N ASN A 151 -19.89 27.50 -4.97
CA ASN A 151 -19.19 27.30 -3.70
C ASN A 151 -19.85 26.19 -2.86
N TYR A 152 -19.90 24.99 -3.43
CA TYR A 152 -20.46 23.80 -2.79
C TYR A 152 -19.37 22.96 -2.13
N ILE A 153 -19.58 22.61 -0.87
CA ILE A 153 -18.77 21.65 -0.11
C ILE A 153 -19.65 20.47 0.27
N LEU A 154 -19.24 19.26 -0.11
CA LEU A 154 -19.77 18.01 0.40
C LEU A 154 -18.98 17.60 1.65
N ALA A 155 -19.67 17.35 2.76
CA ALA A 155 -19.06 16.80 3.97
C ALA A 155 -19.87 15.58 4.43
N VAL A 156 -19.45 14.38 4.02
CA VAL A 156 -20.05 13.13 4.50
C VAL A 156 -19.42 12.75 5.84
N ASN A 157 -20.19 12.09 6.71
CA ASN A 157 -19.79 11.80 8.08
C ASN A 157 -19.59 13.07 8.93
N ALA A 158 -20.23 14.19 8.57
CA ALA A 158 -20.03 15.49 9.22
C ALA A 158 -20.39 15.47 10.71
N TYR A 159 -21.23 14.54 11.15
CA TYR A 159 -21.73 14.47 12.53
C TYR A 159 -21.06 13.39 13.37
N CYS A 160 -19.92 12.81 12.94
CA CYS A 160 -19.26 11.75 13.72
C CYS A 160 -18.64 12.21 15.04
N CYS A 161 -18.36 13.51 15.18
CA CYS A 161 -17.75 14.11 16.37
C CYS A 161 -18.66 15.19 16.98
N PRO A 162 -19.90 14.85 17.40
CA PRO A 162 -20.94 15.85 17.72
C PRO A 162 -20.60 16.74 18.93
N ASN A 163 -19.59 16.40 19.73
CA ASN A 163 -19.21 17.12 20.94
C ASN A 163 -17.90 17.91 20.81
N GLU A 164 -17.23 17.86 19.66
CA GLU A 164 -15.96 18.58 19.47
C GLU A 164 -16.24 19.99 18.94
N ILE A 165 -16.30 20.95 19.86
CA ILE A 165 -16.45 22.36 19.54
C ILE A 165 -15.06 22.98 19.40
N LEU A 166 -14.74 23.49 18.20
CA LEU A 166 -13.47 24.15 17.94
C LEU A 166 -13.63 25.68 18.04
N SER A 167 -12.75 26.33 18.80
CA SER A 167 -12.63 27.79 18.83
C SER A 167 -11.23 28.21 18.40
N TYR A 168 -11.14 29.17 17.47
CA TYR A 168 -9.88 29.69 16.95
C TYR A 168 -9.99 31.18 16.59
N GLY A 169 -9.32 32.02 17.37
CA GLY A 169 -9.35 33.49 17.20
C GLY A 169 -10.77 34.03 17.30
N LYS A 170 -11.23 34.73 16.25
CA LYS A 170 -12.60 35.26 16.17
C LYS A 170 -13.68 34.20 15.90
N TYR A 171 -13.29 33.02 15.40
CA TYR A 171 -14.21 31.95 15.08
C TYR A 171 -14.45 31.11 16.33
N GLN A 172 -15.68 31.15 16.83
CA GLN A 172 -16.11 30.43 18.03
C GLN A 172 -17.14 29.37 17.63
N ASN A 173 -17.13 28.24 18.32
CA ASN A 173 -18.08 27.17 18.10
C ASN A 173 -18.13 26.62 16.66
N ILE A 174 -16.96 26.46 16.04
CA ILE A 174 -16.83 25.93 14.68
C ILE A 174 -17.21 24.45 14.67
N HIS A 175 -17.99 24.06 13.67
CA HIS A 175 -18.30 22.66 13.38
C HIS A 175 -17.02 21.89 13.02
N TYR A 176 -16.78 20.78 13.71
CA TYR A 176 -15.62 19.93 13.45
C TYR A 176 -15.89 18.95 12.31
N TYR A 177 -15.11 19.04 11.23
CA TYR A 177 -15.26 18.18 10.05
C TYR A 177 -14.15 17.12 10.00
N PRO A 178 -14.50 15.82 9.98
CA PRO A 178 -13.51 14.77 9.78
C PRO A 178 -12.94 14.80 8.37
N MET A 179 -11.66 14.43 8.23
CA MET A 179 -10.93 14.40 6.96
C MET A 179 -11.30 13.24 6.03
N SER A 180 -12.27 12.42 6.43
CA SER A 180 -12.60 11.16 5.78
C SER A 180 -13.37 11.31 4.47
N TYR A 181 -14.23 12.33 4.34
CA TYR A 181 -15.13 12.46 3.19
C TYR A 181 -15.55 13.91 2.92
N VAL A 182 -14.57 14.80 2.74
CA VAL A 182 -14.83 16.20 2.41
C VAL A 182 -14.42 16.48 0.98
N GLY A 183 -15.32 17.07 0.20
CA GLY A 183 -15.05 17.40 -1.19
C GLY A 183 -15.61 18.73 -1.62
N MET A 184 -14.91 19.37 -2.54
CA MET A 184 -15.33 20.63 -3.14
C MET A 184 -14.64 20.84 -4.49
N LYS A 185 -15.09 21.85 -5.22
CA LYS A 185 -14.47 22.26 -6.48
C LYS A 185 -13.02 22.69 -6.30
N LYS A 186 -12.16 22.37 -7.27
CA LYS A 186 -10.71 22.63 -7.24
C LYS A 186 -10.42 24.10 -7.03
N TYR A 187 -11.18 25.00 -7.66
CA TYR A 187 -10.99 26.44 -7.41
C TYR A 187 -11.29 26.80 -5.96
N LEU A 188 -12.28 26.17 -5.31
CA LEU A 188 -12.64 26.46 -3.93
C LEU A 188 -11.57 25.94 -2.97
N TRP A 189 -11.05 24.72 -3.20
CA TRP A 189 -9.87 24.22 -2.48
C TRP A 189 -8.71 25.22 -2.53
N LYS A 190 -8.38 25.73 -3.73
CA LYS A 190 -7.38 26.79 -3.85
C LYS A 190 -7.81 28.00 -3.03
N LYS A 191 -9.00 28.54 -3.26
CA LYS A 191 -9.48 29.78 -2.62
C LYS A 191 -9.40 29.74 -1.10
N ILE A 192 -9.76 28.62 -0.45
CA ILE A 192 -9.84 28.54 1.01
C ILE A 192 -8.51 28.18 1.67
N PHE A 193 -7.61 27.42 1.01
CA PHE A 193 -6.29 27.07 1.53
C PHE A 193 -5.17 27.99 1.03
N PHE A 194 -5.54 29.02 0.28
CA PHE A 194 -4.62 30.03 -0.21
C PHE A 194 -4.70 31.29 0.65
N PRO A 195 -3.63 31.66 1.35
CA PRO A 195 -3.52 32.99 1.91
C PRO A 195 -3.09 33.99 0.84
N LEU A 196 -3.88 35.04 0.67
CA LEU A 196 -3.54 36.21 -0.13
C LEU A 196 -2.31 36.89 0.50
N ASN A 197 -1.20 36.96 -0.25
CA ASN A 197 -0.13 37.98 -0.23
C ASN A 197 1.31 37.55 0.08
N HIS A 198 1.60 36.40 0.71
CA HIS A 198 2.97 36.12 1.20
C HIS A 198 3.63 34.78 0.82
N CYS A 199 2.88 33.74 0.47
CA CYS A 199 3.50 32.49 0.03
C CYS A 199 3.82 32.57 -1.49
N HIS A 200 4.99 32.12 -1.93
CA HIS A 200 5.33 32.10 -3.36
C HIS A 200 4.39 31.19 -4.15
N MET A 201 3.93 31.69 -5.30
CA MET A 201 3.03 30.99 -6.22
C MET A 201 3.76 29.88 -6.95
N SER A 202 3.67 28.65 -6.47
CA SER A 202 3.91 27.48 -7.33
C SER A 202 2.59 26.94 -7.87
N SER A 203 2.60 26.49 -9.12
CA SER A 203 1.51 25.69 -9.68
C SER A 203 1.44 24.30 -9.06
N SER A 204 2.51 23.85 -8.41
CA SER A 204 2.62 22.55 -7.76
C SER A 204 2.61 22.67 -6.23
N ILE A 205 2.06 21.65 -5.58
CA ILE A 205 2.13 21.48 -4.13
C ILE A 205 3.58 21.31 -3.66
N THR A 206 3.99 22.09 -2.65
CA THR A 206 5.30 21.95 -1.98
C THR A 206 5.11 21.90 -0.46
N ILE A 207 6.07 21.32 0.25
CA ILE A 207 6.05 21.29 1.72
C ILE A 207 6.12 22.71 2.31
N ASP A 208 6.93 23.58 1.73
CA ASP A 208 7.05 24.98 2.17
C ASP A 208 5.70 25.73 2.08
N MET A 209 4.89 25.44 1.05
CA MET A 209 3.55 26.00 0.93
C MET A 209 2.63 25.53 2.06
N ILE A 210 2.69 24.24 2.41
CA ILE A 210 1.92 23.67 3.51
C ILE A 210 2.36 24.30 4.84
N GLU A 211 3.67 24.39 5.09
CA GLU A 211 4.23 25.03 6.29
C GLU A 211 3.84 26.52 6.38
N CYS A 212 3.87 27.25 5.27
CA CYS A 212 3.46 28.65 5.18
C CYS A 212 1.99 28.81 5.61
N CYS A 213 1.08 28.01 5.05
CA CYS A 213 -0.34 28.05 5.37
C CYS A 213 -0.63 27.69 6.84
N LEU A 214 0.03 26.66 7.38
CA LEU A 214 -0.13 26.26 8.78
C LEU A 214 0.34 27.36 9.73
N LYS A 215 1.48 27.99 9.42
CA LYS A 215 2.03 29.07 10.24
C LYS A 215 1.13 30.29 10.22
N GLU A 216 0.58 30.64 9.07
CA GLU A 216 -0.28 31.81 8.94
C GLU A 216 -1.66 31.60 9.59
N LYS A 217 -2.31 30.46 9.31
CA LYS A 217 -3.68 30.22 9.79
C LYS A 217 -3.74 29.75 11.23
N MET A 218 -2.76 28.96 11.66
CA MET A 218 -2.79 28.26 12.93
C MET A 218 -1.61 28.58 13.87
N ASN A 219 -0.63 29.37 13.41
CA ASN A 219 0.64 29.62 14.12
C ASN A 219 1.36 28.31 14.54
N VAL A 220 1.30 27.30 13.67
CA VAL A 220 1.93 25.98 13.85
C VAL A 220 2.78 25.61 12.65
N THR A 221 3.70 24.68 12.83
CA THR A 221 4.46 24.02 11.74
C THR A 221 4.03 22.57 11.60
N ILE A 222 4.49 21.88 10.56
CA ILE A 222 4.25 20.44 10.41
C ILE A 222 4.88 19.72 11.62
N PRO A 223 4.07 19.08 12.50
CA PRO A 223 4.59 18.44 13.68
C PRO A 223 5.40 17.18 13.33
N LYS A 224 6.38 16.86 14.17
CA LYS A 224 7.12 15.59 14.08
C LYS A 224 6.45 14.55 14.97
N ASN A 225 6.55 13.28 14.61
CA ASN A 225 6.16 12.12 15.43
C ASN A 225 4.71 12.22 15.97
N VAL A 226 3.76 12.55 15.09
CA VAL A 226 2.34 12.62 15.48
C VAL A 226 1.80 11.21 15.74
N ILE A 227 1.17 11.03 16.89
CA ILE A 227 0.57 9.77 17.35
C ILE A 227 -0.90 10.07 17.69
N LYS A 228 -1.79 9.10 17.44
CA LYS A 228 -3.22 9.28 17.75
C LYS A 228 -3.44 9.64 19.21
N GLY A 229 -4.28 10.66 19.43
CA GLY A 229 -4.61 11.16 20.77
C GLY A 229 -3.60 12.16 21.35
N THR A 230 -2.51 12.48 20.65
CA THR A 230 -1.58 13.52 21.07
C THR A 230 -1.96 14.91 20.54
N LYS A 231 -1.37 15.94 21.15
CA LYS A 231 -1.47 17.33 20.65
C LYS A 231 -1.01 17.32 19.19
N TYR A 232 -1.86 17.80 18.28
CA TYR A 232 -1.67 17.87 16.83
C TYR A 232 -2.03 16.61 16.00
N TRP A 233 -2.59 15.55 16.60
CA TRP A 233 -3.13 14.41 15.84
C TRP A 233 -4.17 14.81 14.78
N ASP A 234 -4.98 15.79 15.11
CA ASP A 234 -6.15 16.27 14.36
C ASP A 234 -5.93 17.64 13.70
N ILE A 235 -4.67 18.02 13.48
CA ILE A 235 -4.31 19.33 12.93
C ILE A 235 -4.91 19.58 11.54
N ASP A 236 -5.03 18.53 10.73
CA ASP A 236 -5.65 18.58 9.41
C ASP A 236 -7.15 18.89 9.51
N GLN A 237 -7.87 18.21 10.40
CA GLN A 237 -9.30 18.41 10.66
C GLN A 237 -9.57 19.80 11.25
N LYS A 238 -8.72 20.27 12.17
CA LYS A 238 -8.79 21.64 12.70
C LYS A 238 -8.58 22.69 11.62
N LEU A 239 -7.55 22.51 10.78
CA LEU A 239 -7.26 23.44 9.67
C LEU A 239 -8.39 23.46 8.66
N LEU A 240 -8.95 22.29 8.32
CA LEU A 240 -10.11 22.16 7.43
C LEU A 240 -11.31 22.90 7.99
N SER A 241 -11.68 22.61 9.24
CA SER A 241 -12.86 23.17 9.90
C SER A 241 -12.78 24.69 9.99
N LEU A 242 -11.61 25.22 10.36
CA LEU A 242 -11.34 26.66 10.35
C LEU A 242 -11.46 27.25 8.93
N SER A 243 -10.95 26.55 7.91
CA SER A 243 -10.99 27.04 6.53
C SER A 243 -12.40 27.00 5.94
N ILE A 244 -13.23 26.03 6.32
CA ILE A 244 -14.65 25.98 5.94
C ILE A 244 -15.42 27.12 6.60
N ALA A 245 -15.24 27.34 7.91
CA ALA A 245 -15.91 28.46 8.60
C ALA A 245 -15.53 29.82 7.99
N GLN A 246 -14.26 30.02 7.65
CA GLN A 246 -13.81 31.19 6.90
C GLN A 246 -14.49 31.33 5.53
N ALA A 247 -14.72 30.21 4.84
CA ALA A 247 -15.34 30.20 3.52
C ALA A 247 -16.85 30.49 3.58
N GLU A 248 -17.54 29.99 4.60
CA GLU A 248 -18.95 30.32 4.89
C GLU A 248 -19.09 31.84 5.11
N ASP A 249 -18.19 32.44 5.90
CA ASP A 249 -18.18 33.89 6.17
C ASP A 249 -17.86 34.74 4.94
N LEU A 250 -16.89 34.33 4.12
CA LEU A 250 -16.31 35.20 3.08
C LEU A 250 -16.86 34.99 1.67
N TYR A 251 -17.37 33.79 1.37
CA TYR A 251 -17.59 33.37 -0.02
C TYR A 251 -19.00 32.86 -0.33
N ASP A 252 -19.98 33.03 0.57
CA ASP A 252 -21.32 32.47 0.38
C ASP A 252 -21.25 30.95 0.08
N THR A 253 -20.49 30.25 0.93
CA THR A 253 -20.23 28.81 0.76
C THR A 253 -21.37 28.02 1.37
N TYR A 254 -21.88 27.04 0.63
CA TYR A 254 -22.86 26.09 1.14
C TYR A 254 -22.18 24.75 1.47
N VAL A 255 -22.32 24.32 2.72
CA VAL A 255 -21.82 23.03 3.20
C VAL A 255 -22.97 22.04 3.33
N ASP A 256 -22.97 21.03 2.46
CA ASP A 256 -23.86 19.87 2.52
C ASP A 256 -23.31 18.86 3.53
N LYS A 257 -23.81 18.99 4.76
CA LYS A 257 -23.44 18.13 5.89
C LYS A 257 -24.33 16.89 5.87
N ARG A 258 -23.71 15.73 5.69
CA ARG A 258 -24.41 14.44 5.68
C ARG A 258 -23.93 13.57 6.84
N GLU A 259 -24.86 12.88 7.47
CA GLU A 259 -24.52 11.71 8.28
C GLU A 259 -23.97 10.61 7.36
N LEU A 260 -22.97 9.89 7.86
CA LEU A 260 -22.66 8.59 7.31
C LEU A 260 -23.74 7.64 7.86
N GLY A 261 -24.37 6.84 7.01
CA GLY A 261 -25.28 5.82 7.51
C GLY A 261 -24.52 4.66 8.13
N ASN A 262 -24.90 3.44 7.80
CA ASN A 262 -24.28 2.27 8.42
C ASN A 262 -22.84 2.11 7.91
N ARG A 263 -21.87 2.14 8.83
CA ARG A 263 -20.47 1.83 8.56
C ARG A 263 -20.15 0.45 9.06
N LEU A 264 -19.48 -0.34 8.25
CA LEU A 264 -18.97 -1.64 8.67
C LEU A 264 -17.57 -1.46 9.27
N ASP A 265 -17.48 -1.50 10.60
CA ASP A 265 -16.23 -1.27 11.33
C ASP A 265 -15.45 -2.58 11.59
N SER A 266 -14.13 -2.50 11.45
CA SER A 266 -13.21 -3.63 11.60
C SER A 266 -13.16 -4.34 12.97
N ASN A 267 -13.78 -3.77 14.01
CA ASN A 267 -13.84 -4.39 15.33
C ASN A 267 -15.04 -5.32 15.49
N GLU A 268 -16.00 -5.27 14.57
CA GLU A 268 -17.09 -6.24 14.51
C GLU A 268 -16.51 -7.55 13.98
N ASN A 269 -16.67 -8.63 14.74
CA ASN A 269 -16.29 -9.95 14.28
C ASN A 269 -17.19 -10.25 13.08
N PHE A 270 -16.67 -10.06 11.86
CA PHE A 270 -17.38 -10.35 10.61
C PHE A 270 -17.99 -11.75 10.67
N LEU A 271 -19.25 -11.83 11.08
CA LEU A 271 -19.98 -13.09 11.09
C LEU A 271 -20.44 -13.32 9.67
N SER A 272 -20.44 -14.58 9.24
CA SER A 272 -20.86 -14.94 7.88
C SER A 272 -22.24 -14.42 7.51
N SER A 273 -23.11 -14.18 8.51
CA SER A 273 -24.46 -13.63 8.36
C SER A 273 -24.51 -12.15 7.98
N GLU A 274 -23.47 -11.36 8.25
CA GLU A 274 -23.45 -9.91 7.96
C GLU A 274 -23.17 -9.63 6.47
N PHE A 275 -22.62 -10.60 5.75
CA PHE A 275 -22.30 -10.46 4.32
C PHE A 275 -23.55 -10.34 3.44
N ASP A 276 -24.63 -11.03 3.79
CA ASP A 276 -25.89 -10.93 3.05
C ASP A 276 -26.48 -9.51 3.15
N SER A 277 -26.14 -8.78 4.21
CA SER A 277 -26.52 -7.39 4.46
C SER A 277 -25.48 -6.35 4.02
N ILE A 278 -24.40 -6.70 3.30
CA ILE A 278 -23.35 -5.73 2.92
C ILE A 278 -23.90 -4.53 2.13
N HIS A 279 -25.00 -4.73 1.40
CA HIS A 279 -25.71 -3.70 0.64
C HIS A 279 -26.40 -2.65 1.52
N LEU A 280 -26.54 -2.89 2.82
CA LEU A 280 -27.12 -1.96 3.81
C LEU A 280 -26.08 -1.00 4.40
N TYR A 281 -24.80 -1.19 4.08
CA TYR A 281 -23.70 -0.36 4.54
C TYR A 281 -23.31 0.68 3.49
N ASP A 282 -22.93 1.86 3.96
CA ASP A 282 -22.51 2.99 3.12
C ASP A 282 -21.01 2.98 2.84
N ASP A 283 -20.23 2.53 3.80
CA ASP A 283 -18.78 2.37 3.71
C ASP A 283 -18.27 1.24 4.63
N ILE A 284 -16.98 0.93 4.47
CA ILE A 284 -16.25 -0.03 5.29
C ILE A 284 -14.99 0.64 5.82
N HIS A 285 -14.78 0.50 7.13
CA HIS A 285 -13.51 0.83 7.75
C HIS A 285 -12.64 -0.41 7.83
N LEU A 286 -11.59 -0.44 6.99
CA LEU A 286 -10.73 -1.60 6.85
C LEU A 286 -9.92 -1.87 8.12
N PRO A 287 -9.59 -3.15 8.42
CA PRO A 287 -8.97 -3.51 9.69
C PRO A 287 -7.64 -2.85 9.99
N LYS A 288 -7.58 -2.27 11.20
CA LYS A 288 -6.37 -1.74 11.83
C LYS A 288 -5.61 -2.76 12.67
N LYS A 289 -6.27 -3.85 13.09
CA LYS A 289 -5.82 -4.68 14.22
C LYS A 289 -4.52 -5.40 13.91
N ASN A 290 -3.55 -5.26 14.83
CA ASN A 290 -2.20 -5.84 14.92
C ASN A 290 -1.46 -5.94 13.60
N GLU A 291 -0.27 -5.36 13.52
CA GLU A 291 0.57 -5.25 12.32
C GLU A 291 0.80 -6.59 11.55
N HIS A 292 0.55 -7.73 12.20
CA HIS A 292 0.61 -9.07 11.65
C HIS A 292 -0.73 -9.65 11.14
N ALA A 293 -1.89 -9.16 11.59
CA ALA A 293 -3.20 -9.73 11.28
C ALA A 293 -3.77 -9.27 9.92
N VAL A 294 -3.24 -8.18 9.35
CA VAL A 294 -3.58 -7.74 7.97
C VAL A 294 -3.25 -8.82 6.94
N PHE A 295 -2.21 -9.62 7.20
CA PHE A 295 -1.75 -10.71 6.33
C PHE A 295 -2.28 -12.08 6.75
N ASN A 296 -3.13 -12.17 7.78
CA ASN A 296 -3.67 -13.46 8.16
C ASN A 296 -4.73 -13.92 7.14
N ASN A 297 -4.84 -15.23 6.96
CA ASN A 297 -5.77 -15.82 6.00
C ASN A 297 -7.24 -15.49 6.33
N GLN A 298 -7.58 -15.27 7.61
CA GLN A 298 -8.95 -14.97 8.02
C GLN A 298 -9.41 -13.57 7.56
N THR A 299 -8.54 -12.56 7.70
CA THR A 299 -8.74 -11.20 7.21
C THR A 299 -8.89 -11.23 5.70
N TRP A 300 -8.04 -11.98 4.98
CA TRP A 300 -8.17 -12.14 3.54
C TRP A 300 -9.49 -12.83 3.14
N LEU A 301 -9.94 -13.87 3.86
CA LEU A 301 -11.23 -14.52 3.59
C LEU A 301 -12.40 -13.56 3.76
N VAL A 302 -12.34 -12.65 4.73
CA VAL A 302 -13.33 -11.58 4.90
C VAL A 302 -13.27 -10.58 3.76
N LEU A 303 -12.08 -10.05 3.46
CA LEU A 303 -11.87 -9.06 2.40
C LEU A 303 -12.24 -9.61 1.02
N SER A 304 -11.90 -10.86 0.70
CA SER A 304 -12.22 -11.49 -0.58
C SER A 304 -13.73 -11.61 -0.80
N LYS A 305 -14.52 -11.85 0.25
CA LYS A 305 -15.99 -11.81 0.16
C LYS A 305 -16.50 -10.40 -0.13
N ILE A 306 -15.98 -9.39 0.58
CA ILE A 306 -16.28 -7.97 0.28
C ILE A 306 -15.92 -7.66 -1.18
N PHE A 307 -14.75 -8.09 -1.64
CA PHE A 307 -14.29 -7.84 -2.99
C PHE A 307 -15.11 -8.59 -4.05
N SER A 308 -15.60 -9.80 -3.77
CA SER A 308 -16.54 -10.50 -4.64
C SER A 308 -17.88 -9.79 -4.79
N TYR A 309 -18.28 -9.01 -3.77
CA TYR A 309 -19.46 -8.17 -3.88
C TYR A 309 -19.19 -6.92 -4.73
N LEU A 310 -18.00 -6.33 -4.63
CA LEU A 310 -17.68 -5.03 -5.22
C LEU A 310 -17.08 -5.09 -6.63
N PHE A 311 -16.39 -6.17 -6.97
CA PHE A 311 -15.52 -6.25 -8.14
C PHE A 311 -15.75 -7.53 -8.95
N GLN A 312 -15.32 -7.48 -10.21
CA GLN A 312 -15.31 -8.63 -11.11
C GLN A 312 -14.18 -9.61 -10.75
N ASN A 313 -14.31 -10.86 -11.18
CA ASN A 313 -13.38 -11.95 -10.85
C ASN A 313 -11.94 -11.63 -11.27
N GLU A 314 -11.74 -11.02 -12.44
CA GLU A 314 -10.41 -10.66 -12.94
C GLU A 314 -9.69 -9.68 -12.00
N THR A 315 -10.43 -8.72 -11.43
CA THR A 315 -9.92 -7.77 -10.44
C THR A 315 -9.61 -8.47 -9.12
N ILE A 316 -10.42 -9.45 -8.71
CA ILE A 316 -10.19 -10.24 -7.49
C ILE A 316 -8.93 -11.10 -7.64
N GLU A 317 -8.73 -11.73 -8.81
CA GLU A 317 -7.51 -12.49 -9.11
C GLU A 317 -6.26 -11.59 -9.09
N LEU A 318 -6.38 -10.37 -9.58
CA LEU A 318 -5.31 -9.37 -9.48
C LEU A 318 -5.01 -9.03 -8.01
N PHE A 319 -6.03 -8.83 -7.18
CA PHE A 319 -5.87 -8.59 -5.75
C PHE A 319 -5.27 -9.79 -5.01
N LEU A 320 -5.65 -11.00 -5.39
CA LEU A 320 -5.10 -12.23 -4.83
C LEU A 320 -3.60 -12.34 -5.14
N ARG A 321 -3.21 -12.08 -6.39
CA ARG A 321 -1.79 -12.04 -6.79
C ARG A 321 -1.01 -11.00 -5.99
N TYR A 322 -1.57 -9.79 -5.87
CA TYR A 322 -0.96 -8.72 -5.08
C TYR A 322 -0.82 -9.08 -3.59
N HIS A 323 -1.83 -9.70 -3.01
CA HIS A 323 -1.79 -10.20 -1.63
C HIS A 323 -0.62 -11.16 -1.43
N TYR A 324 -0.53 -12.20 -2.26
CA TYR A 324 0.53 -13.19 -2.14
C TYR A 324 1.93 -12.60 -2.38
N GLN A 325 2.10 -11.73 -3.38
CA GLN A 325 3.37 -11.05 -3.61
C GLN A 325 3.80 -10.19 -2.43
N THR A 326 2.85 -9.50 -1.80
CA THR A 326 3.12 -8.66 -0.62
C THR A 326 3.50 -9.51 0.58
N VAL A 327 2.76 -10.59 0.86
CA VAL A 327 3.08 -11.52 1.95
C VAL A 327 4.46 -12.15 1.75
N ALA A 328 4.77 -12.61 0.54
CA ALA A 328 6.08 -13.17 0.20
C ALA A 328 7.22 -12.16 0.40
N SER A 329 7.02 -10.91 -0.03
CA SER A 329 8.02 -9.84 0.13
C SER A 329 8.29 -9.54 1.61
N ILE A 330 7.25 -9.53 2.44
CA ILE A 330 7.37 -9.28 3.88
C ILE A 330 8.09 -10.44 4.57
N LEU A 331 7.74 -11.68 4.26
CA LEU A 331 8.40 -12.86 4.82
C LEU A 331 9.88 -12.92 4.42
N ALA A 332 10.22 -12.56 3.19
CA ALA A 332 11.61 -12.47 2.75
C ALA A 332 12.41 -11.43 3.57
N ILE A 333 11.81 -10.28 3.87
CA ILE A 333 12.44 -9.25 4.72
C ILE A 333 12.67 -9.80 6.14
N PHE A 334 11.66 -10.43 6.75
CA PHE A 334 11.80 -11.02 8.09
C PHE A 334 12.87 -12.12 8.12
N PHE A 335 12.92 -12.98 7.10
CA PHE A 335 13.93 -14.03 7.00
C PHE A 335 15.35 -13.45 6.88
N CYS A 336 15.54 -12.43 6.02
CA CYS A 336 16.82 -11.74 5.91
C CYS A 336 17.26 -11.08 7.24
N LEU A 337 16.33 -10.45 7.96
CA LEU A 337 16.63 -9.83 9.26
C LEU A 337 17.02 -10.88 10.31
N ALA A 338 16.34 -12.03 10.34
CA ALA A 338 16.68 -13.13 11.23
C ALA A 338 18.09 -13.68 10.94
N CYS A 339 18.42 -13.96 9.68
CA CYS A 339 19.73 -14.46 9.28
C CYS A 339 20.87 -13.44 9.51
N CYS A 340 20.60 -12.14 9.39
CA CYS A 340 21.61 -11.10 9.65
C CYS A 340 21.84 -10.82 11.15
N SER A 341 20.91 -11.21 12.02
CA SER A 341 21.04 -11.03 13.48
C SER A 341 21.98 -12.06 14.13
N GLU A 342 22.37 -13.11 13.41
CA GLU A 342 23.35 -14.10 13.83
C GLU A 342 24.78 -13.73 13.39
N GLN A 343 25.22 -12.48 13.62
CA GLN A 343 26.66 -12.27 13.76
C GLN A 343 27.08 -12.84 15.12
N PRO A 344 28.02 -13.81 15.16
CA PRO A 344 28.49 -14.33 16.43
C PRO A 344 29.14 -13.18 17.20
N THR A 345 28.60 -12.86 18.37
CA THR A 345 29.33 -12.11 19.38
C THR A 345 30.58 -12.91 19.69
N VAL A 346 31.71 -12.50 19.09
CA VAL A 346 33.05 -12.92 19.50
C VAL A 346 33.29 -12.31 20.87
N ASN A 347 32.73 -12.95 21.90
CA ASN A 347 33.21 -12.78 23.25
C ASN A 347 34.62 -13.38 23.28
N ASN A 348 35.63 -12.50 23.29
CA ASN A 348 36.99 -12.83 23.67
C ASN A 348 36.98 -13.32 25.13
N LEU A 349 36.65 -14.59 25.33
CA LEU A 349 36.95 -15.30 26.57
C LEU A 349 38.25 -16.08 26.36
N LEU A 350 39.30 -15.47 26.88
CA LEU A 350 40.64 -16.03 27.05
C LEU A 350 40.56 -17.38 27.81
N MET A 351 40.76 -18.50 27.12
CA MET A 351 41.05 -19.78 27.79
C MET A 351 42.14 -20.57 27.05
N LYS A 352 43.29 -20.60 27.74
CA LYS A 352 44.48 -21.47 27.65
C LYS A 352 44.46 -22.62 26.64
N THR A 353 45.44 -22.50 25.74
CA THR A 353 46.25 -23.55 25.13
C THR A 353 46.29 -24.91 25.86
N ARG A 354 45.97 -25.98 25.12
CA ARG A 354 46.71 -27.25 25.15
C ARG A 354 46.61 -27.96 23.79
N LEU A 355 47.76 -28.01 23.11
CA LEU A 355 48.02 -28.86 21.95
C LEU A 355 47.99 -30.35 22.34
N LYS A 356 47.31 -31.18 21.55
CA LYS A 356 47.70 -32.56 21.25
C LYS A 356 47.24 -32.92 19.82
N SER A 357 48.04 -33.79 19.22
CA SER A 357 48.26 -34.06 17.80
C SER A 357 47.20 -34.91 17.06
N SER A 358 47.12 -34.68 15.74
CA SER A 358 46.56 -35.43 14.58
C SER A 358 46.84 -36.96 14.55
N PRO A 359 46.31 -37.83 13.62
CA PRO A 359 45.63 -37.55 12.31
C PRO A 359 44.49 -38.50 11.84
N ASN A 360 43.98 -38.22 10.62
CA ASN A 360 43.13 -39.00 9.68
C ASN A 360 41.62 -39.06 9.99
N GLU A 361 40.67 -39.02 9.05
CA GLU A 361 40.64 -38.97 7.58
C GLU A 361 39.20 -38.63 7.11
N SER A 362 39.08 -38.24 5.84
CA SER A 362 37.92 -38.37 4.96
C SER A 362 36.87 -37.25 4.88
N SER A 363 36.57 -36.99 3.61
CA SER A 363 35.80 -35.94 2.97
C SER A 363 34.29 -36.13 3.07
N ASN A 364 33.57 -35.00 3.15
CA ASN A 364 32.49 -34.61 2.23
C ASN A 364 31.95 -33.26 2.70
N ALA A 365 32.57 -32.17 2.25
CA ALA A 365 32.03 -30.84 2.44
C ALA A 365 30.95 -30.59 1.39
N VAL A 366 29.71 -30.42 1.84
CA VAL A 366 28.64 -29.82 1.04
C VAL A 366 28.89 -28.31 1.04
N GLU A 367 29.25 -27.76 -0.12
CA GLU A 367 29.38 -26.31 -0.30
C GLU A 367 28.01 -25.62 -0.18
N LEU A 368 27.82 -24.88 0.91
CA LEU A 368 26.76 -23.89 1.04
C LEU A 368 27.15 -22.64 0.23
N TYR A 369 26.52 -22.45 -0.93
CA TYR A 369 26.62 -21.20 -1.69
C TYR A 369 25.87 -20.09 -0.96
N THR A 370 26.61 -19.15 -0.36
CA THR A 370 26.11 -17.83 0.02
C THR A 370 26.40 -16.84 -1.12
N PRO A 371 25.40 -16.22 -1.76
CA PRO A 371 25.63 -15.36 -2.91
C PRO A 371 25.95 -13.92 -2.48
N PHE A 372 27.00 -13.69 -1.67
CA PHE A 372 27.56 -12.35 -1.48
C PHE A 372 29.05 -12.45 -1.14
N ALA A 373 29.87 -12.76 -2.15
CA ALA A 373 31.30 -12.48 -2.09
C ALA A 373 31.54 -11.03 -2.52
N ALA A 374 32.21 -10.28 -1.66
CA ALA A 374 32.58 -8.89 -1.82
C ALA A 374 33.43 -8.65 -3.09
N PHE A 375 33.16 -7.56 -3.81
CA PHE A 375 34.13 -7.02 -4.78
C PHE A 375 35.10 -6.07 -4.08
N PRO A 376 36.41 -6.12 -4.42
CA PRO A 376 37.39 -5.20 -3.87
C PRO A 376 37.29 -3.82 -4.52
N SER A 377 37.42 -2.80 -3.69
CA SER A 377 37.70 -1.41 -4.06
C SER A 377 39.12 -1.28 -4.61
N ASN A 378 39.26 -0.74 -5.83
CA ASN A 378 40.26 0.27 -6.22
C ASN A 378 40.29 0.41 -7.74
N GLN A 379 39.90 1.57 -8.26
CA GLN A 379 40.68 2.27 -9.28
C GLN A 379 40.27 3.76 -9.35
N ILE A 380 41.30 4.59 -9.29
CA ILE A 380 41.31 6.05 -9.22
C ILE A 380 41.67 6.57 -10.63
N VAL A 381 40.83 7.47 -11.15
CA VAL A 381 41.17 8.69 -11.93
C VAL A 381 41.75 8.55 -13.35
N ASN A 382 41.01 9.00 -14.39
CA ASN A 382 41.10 10.38 -14.92
C ASN A 382 40.10 10.64 -16.08
N PRO A 383 39.63 11.89 -16.29
CA PRO A 383 38.72 12.28 -17.36
C PRO A 383 39.47 12.84 -18.58
N LEU A 384 38.91 12.67 -19.77
CA LEU A 384 39.29 13.45 -20.94
C LEU A 384 38.07 13.91 -21.72
N LEU A 385 38.26 15.09 -22.31
CA LEU A 385 37.33 16.13 -22.67
C LEU A 385 37.04 16.10 -24.18
N VAL A 386 35.99 16.82 -24.62
CA VAL A 386 35.70 17.33 -26.00
C VAL A 386 35.39 16.24 -27.05
N HIS A 387 34.42 16.34 -27.97
CA HIS A 387 33.95 17.49 -28.74
C HIS A 387 32.49 17.37 -29.26
N THR A 388 31.91 18.54 -29.46
CA THR A 388 30.72 18.94 -30.23
C THR A 388 30.56 18.31 -31.62
N THR A 389 29.33 18.00 -32.05
CA THR A 389 28.57 18.72 -33.11
C THR A 389 27.32 17.92 -33.55
N VAL A 390 26.25 18.67 -33.75
CA VAL A 390 24.95 18.36 -34.37
C VAL A 390 25.02 18.97 -35.80
N PRO A 391 24.04 18.90 -36.73
CA PRO A 391 22.94 17.97 -37.07
C PRO A 391 23.08 17.44 -38.53
N ILE A 392 22.07 16.72 -39.05
CA ILE A 392 21.24 17.11 -40.23
C ILE A 392 20.58 15.88 -40.88
N SER A 393 19.24 15.92 -40.93
CA SER A 393 18.29 15.55 -42.01
C SER A 393 18.49 14.24 -42.81
N SER A 394 17.52 13.53 -43.39
CA SER A 394 16.07 13.59 -43.60
C SER A 394 15.78 12.47 -44.65
N VAL A 395 14.51 12.24 -44.99
CA VAL A 395 14.03 11.55 -46.21
C VAL A 395 14.08 10.01 -46.16
N VAL A 396 12.97 9.32 -45.84
CA VAL A 396 11.82 8.90 -46.69
C VAL A 396 12.03 7.56 -47.41
N SER A 397 11.04 6.69 -47.20
CA SER A 397 10.57 5.57 -48.02
C SER A 397 11.52 4.41 -48.33
N SER A 398 11.13 3.19 -47.96
CA SER A 398 10.36 2.29 -48.83
C SER A 398 10.55 0.84 -48.36
N SER A 399 9.45 0.14 -48.14
CA SER A 399 9.42 -1.32 -48.08
C SER A 399 9.78 -1.87 -49.47
N PRO A 400 10.45 -3.03 -49.57
CA PRO A 400 9.64 -4.20 -49.90
C PRO A 400 10.07 -5.51 -49.19
N ILE A 401 9.06 -6.37 -49.12
CA ILE A 401 9.11 -7.79 -48.76
C ILE A 401 9.95 -8.54 -49.78
N VAL A 402 11.01 -9.25 -49.37
CA VAL A 402 11.44 -10.53 -49.98
C VAL A 402 12.08 -11.42 -48.92
N SER A 403 11.59 -12.66 -48.94
CA SER A 403 12.07 -13.87 -48.28
C SER A 403 13.55 -14.17 -48.46
N SER A 404 14.24 -14.54 -47.37
CA SER A 404 15.30 -15.56 -47.43
C SER A 404 15.61 -16.11 -46.05
N THR A 405 15.42 -17.43 -45.92
CA THR A 405 15.97 -18.30 -44.89
C THR A 405 17.48 -18.13 -44.76
N PHE A 406 17.93 -17.63 -43.61
CA PHE A 406 19.33 -17.74 -43.18
C PHE A 406 19.38 -18.53 -41.86
N ARG A 407 19.97 -19.73 -41.93
CA ARG A 407 20.48 -20.45 -40.78
C ARG A 407 21.64 -19.64 -40.20
N ILE A 408 21.47 -19.13 -38.99
CA ILE A 408 22.57 -18.65 -38.16
C ILE A 408 22.80 -19.69 -37.07
N SER A 409 23.97 -20.31 -37.14
CA SER A 409 24.56 -21.14 -36.09
C SER A 409 24.68 -20.34 -34.80
N THR A 410 23.91 -20.74 -33.78
CA THR A 410 24.06 -20.24 -32.41
C THR A 410 25.35 -20.81 -31.81
N LEU A 411 26.40 -19.99 -31.80
CA LEU A 411 27.53 -20.16 -30.90
C LEU A 411 27.02 -19.99 -29.47
N SER A 412 27.28 -20.98 -28.62
CA SER A 412 26.88 -21.02 -27.22
C SER A 412 27.54 -19.89 -26.45
N THR A 413 26.75 -18.91 -26.03
CA THR A 413 27.12 -18.02 -24.94
C THR A 413 26.71 -18.68 -23.63
N ASN A 414 27.70 -18.94 -22.77
CA ASN A 414 27.55 -19.49 -21.43
C ASN A 414 26.31 -18.92 -20.71
N SER A 415 25.31 -19.78 -20.50
CA SER A 415 24.15 -19.44 -19.69
C SER A 415 24.62 -19.22 -18.25
N SER A 416 24.49 -17.99 -17.76
CA SER A 416 24.52 -17.70 -16.32
C SER A 416 23.60 -18.66 -15.57
N SER A 417 24.01 -19.16 -14.40
CA SER A 417 23.21 -20.04 -13.55
C SER A 417 21.81 -19.45 -13.35
N GLN A 418 20.81 -20.05 -13.98
CA GLN A 418 19.43 -19.66 -13.74
C GLN A 418 19.08 -20.04 -12.29
N ALA A 419 18.52 -19.08 -11.56
CA ALA A 419 18.04 -19.34 -10.20
C ALA A 419 16.95 -20.43 -10.25
N THR A 420 17.11 -21.49 -9.46
CA THR A 420 16.11 -22.55 -9.42
C THR A 420 14.88 -22.06 -8.64
N PRO A 421 13.68 -22.11 -9.23
CA PRO A 421 12.47 -21.61 -8.58
C PRO A 421 12.11 -22.48 -7.36
N ILE A 422 11.73 -21.81 -6.27
CA ILE A 422 11.21 -22.46 -5.06
C ILE A 422 9.69 -22.57 -5.18
N ALA A 423 9.14 -23.78 -5.00
CA ALA A 423 7.71 -24.02 -4.99
C ALA A 423 7.08 -23.61 -3.66
N ILE A 424 5.96 -22.87 -3.73
CA ILE A 424 5.26 -22.35 -2.55
C ILE A 424 3.75 -22.66 -2.57
N PHE A 425 3.16 -22.82 -3.76
CA PHE A 425 1.71 -23.06 -3.91
C PHE A 425 1.34 -24.52 -4.10
N THR A 426 2.19 -25.31 -4.76
CA THR A 426 2.01 -26.75 -4.95
C THR A 426 3.39 -27.37 -4.88
N ALA A 427 3.57 -28.37 -4.02
CA ALA A 427 4.82 -29.13 -3.97
C ALA A 427 4.68 -30.37 -4.84
N ASN A 428 5.32 -30.35 -6.01
CA ASN A 428 5.43 -31.52 -6.88
C ASN A 428 6.76 -32.24 -6.63
N PRO A 429 6.86 -33.52 -7.04
CA PRO A 429 8.15 -34.19 -7.10
C PRO A 429 9.17 -33.35 -7.88
N SER A 430 10.39 -33.23 -7.34
CA SER A 430 11.51 -32.45 -7.90
C SER A 430 11.44 -30.93 -7.74
N ASP A 431 10.42 -30.38 -7.10
CA ASP A 431 10.40 -28.96 -6.75
C ASP A 431 11.41 -28.63 -5.64
N HIS A 432 12.03 -27.45 -5.73
CA HIS A 432 12.82 -26.91 -4.62
C HIS A 432 11.88 -26.31 -3.57
N VAL A 433 12.08 -26.65 -2.31
CA VAL A 433 11.19 -26.24 -1.21
C VAL A 433 11.99 -25.66 -0.05
N ILE A 434 11.33 -24.82 0.75
CA ILE A 434 11.90 -24.35 2.02
C ILE A 434 11.37 -25.24 3.14
N ILE A 435 12.27 -25.83 3.92
CA ILE A 435 11.93 -26.63 5.10
C ILE A 435 12.15 -25.76 6.34
N TYR A 436 11.17 -25.68 7.23
CA TYR A 436 11.26 -24.94 8.49
C TYR A 436 10.78 -25.78 9.67
N PHE A 437 11.25 -25.47 10.88
CA PHE A 437 10.79 -26.12 12.11
C PHE A 437 9.60 -25.37 12.70
N ASP A 438 8.45 -26.03 12.79
CA ASP A 438 7.25 -25.48 13.43
C ASP A 438 7.25 -25.84 14.93
N THR A 439 7.21 -24.82 15.78
CA THR A 439 7.24 -24.99 17.24
C THR A 439 5.92 -25.45 17.82
N THR A 440 4.80 -25.28 17.12
CA THR A 440 3.48 -25.75 17.55
C THR A 440 3.38 -27.26 17.38
N TYR A 441 3.80 -27.76 16.21
CA TYR A 441 3.75 -29.20 15.92
C TYR A 441 5.02 -29.95 16.34
N GLN A 442 6.08 -29.23 16.73
CA GLN A 442 7.40 -29.79 17.04
C GLN A 442 7.92 -30.66 15.89
N HIS A 443 7.73 -30.20 14.65
CA HIS A 443 8.02 -30.95 13.43
C HIS A 443 8.62 -30.05 12.35
N TYR A 444 9.38 -30.63 11.42
CA TYR A 444 9.79 -29.92 10.21
C TYR A 444 8.70 -30.01 9.14
N LEU A 445 8.36 -28.86 8.55
CA LEU A 445 7.33 -28.70 7.52
C LEU A 445 7.93 -28.06 6.27
N ILE A 446 7.31 -28.35 5.12
CA ILE A 446 7.52 -27.56 3.89
C ILE A 446 6.72 -26.25 4.03
N PHE A 447 7.39 -25.13 3.77
CA PHE A 447 6.73 -23.84 3.68
C PHE A 447 5.81 -23.80 2.47
N THR A 448 4.50 -23.69 2.71
CA THR A 448 3.47 -23.56 1.68
C THR A 448 2.44 -22.50 2.07
N TYR A 449 1.79 -21.90 1.06
CA TYR A 449 0.63 -21.03 1.25
C TYR A 449 -0.71 -21.79 1.29
N LEU A 450 -0.70 -23.12 1.13
CA LEU A 450 -1.89 -23.93 1.24
C LEU A 450 -2.30 -24.16 2.69
N SER A 451 -3.60 -24.38 2.93
CA SER A 451 -4.11 -24.83 4.23
C SER A 451 -3.66 -26.26 4.60
N THR A 452 -3.10 -26.99 3.63
CA THR A 452 -2.56 -28.33 3.82
C THR A 452 -1.15 -28.23 4.37
N LEU A 453 -0.91 -28.84 5.53
CA LEU A 453 0.42 -28.93 6.13
C LEU A 453 1.19 -30.12 5.53
N TYR A 454 2.38 -29.86 5.02
CA TYR A 454 3.26 -30.88 4.47
C TYR A 454 4.40 -31.18 5.44
N PHE A 455 4.25 -32.25 6.22
CA PHE A 455 5.28 -32.70 7.15
C PHE A 455 6.42 -33.41 6.42
N ILE A 456 7.66 -33.11 6.80
CA ILE A 456 8.83 -33.86 6.34
C ILE A 456 8.86 -35.20 7.05
N TYR A 457 8.88 -36.31 6.31
CA TYR A 457 8.98 -37.64 6.94
C TYR A 457 10.26 -37.76 7.78
N LEU A 458 10.15 -38.46 8.92
CA LEU A 458 11.25 -38.59 9.88
C LEU A 458 12.49 -39.23 9.26
N ASP A 459 12.29 -40.20 8.36
CA ASP A 459 13.37 -40.89 7.63
C ASP A 459 14.14 -39.94 6.70
N CYS A 460 13.56 -38.77 6.36
CA CYS A 460 14.24 -37.75 5.56
C CYS A 460 15.11 -36.81 6.41
N TYR A 461 15.06 -36.88 7.74
CA TYR A 461 15.83 -35.94 8.57
C TYR A 461 17.33 -36.14 8.39
N GLU A 462 17.79 -37.40 8.33
CA GLU A 462 19.20 -37.71 8.08
C GLU A 462 19.63 -37.23 6.69
N LEU A 463 18.77 -37.37 5.68
CA LEU A 463 19.03 -36.92 4.31
C LEU A 463 19.24 -35.40 4.21
N PHE A 464 18.58 -34.63 5.07
CA PHE A 464 18.71 -33.17 5.15
C PHE A 464 19.67 -32.68 6.24
N ASN A 465 20.40 -33.59 6.90
CA ASN A 465 21.26 -33.28 8.04
C ASN A 465 20.52 -32.52 9.17
N ILE A 466 19.25 -32.87 9.39
CA ILE A 466 18.39 -32.29 10.41
C ILE A 466 18.51 -33.13 11.69
N GLN A 467 18.93 -32.51 12.79
CA GLN A 467 18.93 -33.18 14.08
C GLN A 467 17.50 -33.28 14.63
N GLN A 468 17.09 -34.48 15.03
CA GLN A 468 15.84 -34.66 15.74
C GLN A 468 15.92 -33.92 17.08
N LYS A 469 15.16 -32.84 17.24
CA LYS A 469 15.03 -32.18 18.54
C LYS A 469 14.43 -33.19 19.50
N ALA A 470 15.22 -33.62 20.48
CA ALA A 470 14.80 -34.56 21.50
C ALA A 470 13.49 -34.04 22.12
N LYS A 471 12.45 -34.88 22.14
CA LYS A 471 11.19 -34.56 22.83
C LYS A 471 11.54 -34.09 24.23
N PHE A 472 11.26 -32.83 24.55
CA PHE A 472 11.26 -32.36 25.93
C PHE A 472 10.32 -33.30 26.69
N LYS A 473 10.87 -34.18 27.52
CA LYS A 473 10.07 -34.98 28.45
C LYS A 473 9.28 -33.96 29.27
N SER A 474 7.96 -33.94 29.11
CA SER A 474 7.10 -33.18 29.99
C SER A 474 7.30 -33.75 31.39
N THR A 475 8.09 -33.09 32.21
CA THR A 475 8.10 -33.34 33.64
C THR A 475 6.78 -32.81 34.19
N THR A 476 5.75 -33.66 34.16
CA THR A 476 4.58 -33.50 35.02
C THR A 476 5.04 -33.60 36.47
N LYS A 477 4.97 -32.47 37.18
CA LYS A 477 4.88 -32.42 38.64
C LYS A 477 3.52 -31.85 39.00
#